data_AF-A0A3E4MJ96-F1
#
_entry.id   AF-A0A3E4MJ96-F1
#
_cell.length_a   1.000
_cell.length_b   1.000
_cell.length_c   1.000
_cell.angle_alpha   90.00
_cell.angle_beta   90.00
_cell.angle_gamma   90.00
#
_symmetry.space_group_name_H-M   'P 1'
#
loop_
_entity.id
_entity.type
_entity.pdbx_description
1 polymer ?
#
loop_
_entity_poly.entity_id
_entity_poly.type
_entity_poly.pdbx_seq_one_letter_code
_entity_poly.pdbx_strand_id
1 'polypeptide(L)'
;MSFQEEKRNSIKRYLLEKIRNEDIEYNIKTIENFGVSITTVRRYIKELLEQGILEENIEKRCGYQLAAQEYCFSYNTSDYLNEDKIYRSDIWPVIEKLSTNAKDIWMYAFTEMMNNAIEHAKAKNIRCRVIQDALYTEISIADDGIGIFKNIQNYLERECGYPADVEDAILELHKGKFTTQREGHSGEGIFFVSKVIRKFAIWSQAHVFVSGRYSEEELIQSHLIAYYTKLSSIGTMVVMKLENDTDQTLKKVFNTFAPIEKGFVKTIIPLKQVCPYGEPIARSQARRIVYRLEQFKQVEIDCRDIEFMGQGFADEVFRLFQNKYPKVKLEVTNANETVLGMIRHVNRSKSS
;
A
#
# COMPACT_ATOMS: atom_id res chain seq x y z
N MET A 1 25.11 31.83 -14.70
CA MET A 1 25.19 30.60 -15.53
C MET A 1 23.94 29.77 -15.29
N SER A 2 23.36 29.22 -16.34
CA SER A 2 22.22 28.31 -16.23
C SER A 2 22.66 27.00 -15.57
N PHE A 3 21.89 26.49 -14.60
CA PHE A 3 22.12 25.14 -14.09
C PHE A 3 21.93 24.10 -15.20
N GLN A 4 22.62 22.96 -15.08
CA GLN A 4 22.31 21.76 -15.83
C GLN A 4 20.83 21.39 -15.62
N GLU A 5 20.21 20.82 -16.66
CA GLU A 5 18.78 20.51 -16.69
C GLU A 5 18.35 19.60 -15.53
N GLU A 6 19.14 18.59 -15.23
CA GLU A 6 18.91 17.66 -14.12
C GLU A 6 18.83 18.35 -12.76
N LYS A 7 19.77 19.27 -12.48
CA LYS A 7 19.75 20.08 -11.25
C LYS A 7 18.53 20.99 -11.20
N ARG A 8 18.12 21.58 -12.33
CA ARG A 8 16.90 22.41 -12.40
C ARG A 8 15.65 21.59 -12.10
N ASN A 9 15.52 20.41 -12.69
CA ASN A 9 14.38 19.53 -12.48
C ASN A 9 14.32 19.05 -11.03
N SER A 10 15.47 18.76 -10.42
CA SER A 10 15.57 18.41 -8.99
C SER A 10 15.09 19.54 -8.08
N ILE A 11 15.49 20.79 -8.36
CA ILE A 11 15.03 21.97 -7.60
C ILE A 11 13.52 22.13 -7.73
N LYS A 12 12.98 22.08 -8.96
CA LYS A 12 11.53 22.20 -9.21
C LYS A 12 10.74 21.10 -8.51
N ARG A 13 11.20 19.84 -8.58
CA ARG A 13 10.56 18.71 -7.91
C ARG A 13 10.54 18.91 -6.39
N TYR A 14 11.66 19.29 -5.79
CA TYR A 14 11.73 19.56 -4.35
C TYR A 14 10.79 20.70 -3.92
N LEU A 15 10.75 21.78 -4.70
CA LEU A 15 9.85 22.90 -4.46
C LEU A 15 8.38 22.46 -4.48
N LEU A 16 7.98 21.70 -5.50
CA LEU A 16 6.62 21.17 -5.64
C LEU A 16 6.25 20.25 -4.47
N GLU A 17 7.17 19.38 -4.03
CA GLU A 17 6.95 18.51 -2.86
C GLU A 17 6.72 19.33 -1.59
N LYS A 18 7.49 20.41 -1.39
CA LYS A 18 7.31 21.29 -0.23
C LYS A 18 5.97 22.03 -0.25
N ILE A 19 5.58 22.57 -1.41
CA ILE A 19 4.29 23.23 -1.58
C ILE A 19 3.14 22.26 -1.33
N ARG A 20 3.21 21.04 -1.89
CA ARG A 20 2.20 20.00 -1.70
C ARG A 20 2.01 19.63 -0.23
N ASN A 21 3.10 19.56 0.53
CA ASN A 21 3.07 19.24 1.97
C ASN A 21 2.75 20.46 2.84
N GLU A 22 2.31 21.58 2.24
CA GLU A 22 1.96 22.84 2.91
C GLU A 22 3.09 23.39 3.82
N ASP A 23 4.34 23.13 3.45
CA ASP A 23 5.53 23.62 4.15
C ASP A 23 5.73 25.11 3.83
N ILE A 24 5.28 26.01 4.71
CA ILE A 24 5.36 27.47 4.52
C ILE A 24 6.79 27.97 4.30
N GLU A 25 7.80 27.21 4.72
CA GLU A 25 9.22 27.53 4.54
C GLU A 25 9.79 26.97 3.23
N TYR A 26 8.95 26.54 2.29
CA TYR A 26 9.36 25.95 1.01
C TYR A 26 10.44 26.77 0.30
N ASN A 27 10.35 28.11 0.36
CA ASN A 27 11.34 29.02 -0.22
C ASN A 27 12.71 28.88 0.46
N ILE A 28 12.76 29.02 1.79
CA ILE A 28 14.00 28.98 2.59
C ILE A 28 14.65 27.61 2.48
N LYS A 29 13.87 26.54 2.65
CA LYS A 29 14.37 25.16 2.54
C LYS A 29 14.91 24.84 1.15
N THR A 30 14.33 25.41 0.09
CA THR A 30 14.85 25.22 -1.28
C THR A 30 16.17 25.98 -1.48
N ILE A 31 16.30 27.19 -0.93
CA ILE A 31 17.53 27.99 -0.96
C ILE A 31 18.67 27.23 -0.28
N GLU A 32 18.44 26.76 0.94
CA GLU A 32 19.44 26.05 1.75
C GLU A 32 19.84 24.72 1.12
N ASN A 33 18.86 23.93 0.67
CA ASN A 33 19.13 22.59 0.13
C ASN A 33 19.92 22.61 -1.18
N PHE A 34 19.76 23.64 -2.02
CA PHE A 34 20.38 23.69 -3.35
C PHE A 34 21.43 24.79 -3.54
N GLY A 35 21.62 25.65 -2.53
CA GLY A 35 22.53 26.80 -2.60
C GLY A 35 22.12 27.81 -3.67
N VAL A 36 20.81 28.08 -3.80
CA VAL A 36 20.25 28.98 -4.83
C VAL A 36 19.70 30.27 -4.23
N SER A 37 19.63 31.35 -5.00
CA SER A 37 19.06 32.62 -4.52
C SER A 37 17.53 32.56 -4.41
N ILE A 38 16.93 33.39 -3.55
CA ILE A 38 15.47 33.59 -3.50
C ILE A 38 14.89 34.03 -4.86
N THR A 39 15.64 34.83 -5.61
CA THR A 39 15.25 35.25 -6.97
C THR A 39 15.15 34.07 -7.94
N THR A 40 16.00 33.06 -7.77
CA THR A 40 15.94 31.81 -8.54
C THR A 40 14.70 31.00 -8.20
N VAL A 41 14.38 30.85 -6.91
CA VAL A 41 13.17 30.14 -6.46
C VAL A 41 11.90 30.82 -6.98
N ARG A 42 11.79 32.14 -6.81
CA ARG A 42 10.64 32.92 -7.32
C ARG A 42 10.47 32.80 -8.84
N ARG A 43 11.58 32.79 -9.59
CA ARG A 43 11.54 32.54 -11.04
C ARG A 43 10.98 31.16 -11.34
N TYR A 44 11.39 30.11 -10.63
CA TYR A 44 10.83 28.77 -10.85
C TYR A 44 9.36 28.65 -10.47
N ILE A 45 8.90 29.31 -9.41
CA ILE A 45 7.45 29.39 -9.11
C ILE A 45 6.70 30.03 -10.27
N LYS A 46 7.18 31.17 -10.76
CA LYS A 46 6.59 31.86 -11.90
C LYS A 46 6.54 30.96 -13.15
N GLU A 47 7.64 30.29 -13.48
CA GLU A 47 7.68 29.33 -14.59
C GLU A 47 6.66 28.19 -14.41
N LEU A 48 6.51 27.66 -13.19
CA LEU A 48 5.55 26.58 -12.88
C LEU A 48 4.09 27.05 -12.98
N LEU A 49 3.79 28.30 -12.61
CA LEU A 49 2.47 28.93 -12.81
C LEU A 49 2.18 29.15 -14.30
N GLU A 50 3.15 29.68 -15.07
CA GLU A 50 3.01 29.89 -16.51
C GLU A 50 2.83 28.57 -17.29
N GLN A 51 3.42 27.49 -16.79
CA GLN A 51 3.26 26.12 -17.33
C GLN A 51 1.95 25.45 -16.90
N GLY A 52 1.17 26.05 -16.00
CA GLY A 52 -0.04 25.43 -15.44
C GLY A 52 0.24 24.21 -14.57
N ILE A 53 1.44 24.08 -14.01
CA ILE A 53 1.80 23.02 -13.05
C ILE A 53 1.39 23.41 -11.63
N LEU A 54 1.46 24.71 -11.32
CA LEU A 54 0.95 25.30 -10.09
C LEU A 54 -0.22 26.22 -10.39
N GLU A 55 -1.08 26.38 -9.39
CA GLU A 55 -2.16 27.37 -9.34
C GLU A 55 -2.05 28.17 -8.04
N GLU A 56 -2.48 29.42 -8.06
CA GLU A 56 -2.66 30.22 -6.85
C GLU A 56 -3.88 29.72 -6.09
N ASN A 57 -3.73 29.46 -4.78
CA ASN A 57 -4.83 29.09 -3.92
C ASN A 57 -4.63 29.72 -2.53
N ILE A 58 -5.45 30.73 -2.22
CA ILE A 58 -5.38 31.51 -0.97
C ILE A 58 -5.81 30.72 0.26
N GLU A 59 -6.54 29.61 0.10
CA GLU A 59 -6.95 28.75 1.21
C GLU A 59 -5.80 27.85 1.68
N LYS A 60 -4.78 27.66 0.82
CA LYS A 60 -3.60 26.86 1.14
C LYS A 60 -2.57 27.71 1.88
N ARG A 61 -1.91 27.10 2.88
CA ARG A 61 -0.90 27.78 3.71
C ARG A 61 0.26 28.36 2.89
N CYS A 62 0.64 27.68 1.81
CA CYS A 62 1.69 28.14 0.91
C CYS A 62 1.22 29.20 -0.10
N GLY A 63 -0.09 29.45 -0.22
CA GLY A 63 -0.70 30.30 -1.25
C GLY A 63 -0.79 29.64 -2.64
N TYR A 64 -0.36 28.39 -2.77
CA TYR A 64 -0.29 27.65 -4.03
C TYR A 64 -0.78 26.22 -3.85
N GLN A 65 -1.24 25.63 -4.95
CA GLN A 65 -1.52 24.20 -5.07
C GLN A 65 -0.98 23.66 -6.40
N LEU A 66 -0.77 22.35 -6.48
CA LEU A 66 -0.44 21.69 -7.75
C LEU A 66 -1.72 21.56 -8.58
N ALA A 67 -1.64 21.95 -9.85
CA ALA A 67 -2.71 21.70 -10.80
C ALA A 67 -2.81 20.19 -11.06
N ALA A 68 -4.03 19.66 -11.03
CA ALA A 68 -4.29 18.25 -11.22
C ALA A 68 -5.35 18.03 -12.29
N GLN A 69 -5.14 17.01 -13.12
CA GLN A 69 -6.11 16.51 -14.08
C GLN A 69 -6.87 15.35 -13.47
N GLU A 70 -8.18 15.30 -13.72
CA GLU A 70 -9.06 14.27 -13.19
C GLU A 70 -9.80 13.55 -14.32
N TYR A 71 -9.80 12.22 -14.25
CA TYR A 71 -10.50 11.34 -15.18
C TYR A 71 -11.39 10.38 -14.40
N CYS A 72 -12.64 10.23 -14.84
CA CYS A 72 -13.60 9.31 -14.24
C CYS A 72 -14.14 8.35 -15.29
N PHE A 73 -14.07 7.06 -14.98
CA PHE A 73 -14.56 5.97 -15.81
C PHE A 73 -15.57 5.14 -15.01
N SER A 74 -16.52 4.50 -15.70
CA SER A 74 -17.53 3.65 -15.10
C SER A 74 -17.79 2.46 -15.99
N TYR A 75 -17.87 1.28 -15.38
CA TYR A 75 -18.00 0.01 -16.05
C TYR A 75 -19.17 -0.76 -15.44
N ASN A 76 -19.98 -1.39 -16.29
CA ASN A 76 -21.01 -2.31 -15.87
C ASN A 76 -20.51 -3.74 -16.04
N THR A 77 -20.59 -4.52 -14.98
CA THR A 77 -20.16 -5.93 -14.97
C THR A 77 -21.08 -6.86 -15.79
N SER A 78 -22.23 -6.37 -16.25
CA SER A 78 -23.03 -7.08 -17.27
C SER A 78 -22.33 -7.11 -18.64
N ASP A 79 -21.38 -6.21 -18.88
CA ASP A 79 -20.61 -6.16 -20.11
C ASP A 79 -19.41 -7.11 -20.03
N TYR A 80 -18.84 -7.44 -21.19
CA TYR A 80 -17.61 -8.24 -21.24
C TYR A 80 -16.39 -7.39 -20.91
N LEU A 81 -16.04 -7.32 -19.63
CA LEU A 81 -14.89 -6.56 -19.12
C LEU A 81 -13.62 -7.40 -19.14
N ASN A 82 -12.51 -6.81 -19.60
CA ASN A 82 -11.17 -7.35 -19.39
C ASN A 82 -10.27 -6.21 -18.92
N GLU A 83 -9.53 -6.44 -17.85
CA GLU A 83 -8.67 -5.46 -17.19
C GLU A 83 -7.56 -4.94 -18.10
N ASP A 84 -7.02 -5.79 -18.98
CA ASP A 84 -5.96 -5.43 -19.93
C ASP A 84 -6.47 -4.45 -21.00
N LYS A 85 -7.68 -4.69 -21.52
CA LYS A 85 -8.34 -3.82 -22.50
C LYS A 85 -8.69 -2.48 -21.89
N ILE A 86 -9.27 -2.49 -20.69
CA ILE A 86 -9.58 -1.26 -19.94
C ILE A 86 -8.31 -0.46 -19.68
N TYR A 87 -7.22 -1.11 -19.25
CA TYR A 87 -5.94 -0.43 -19.04
C TYR A 87 -5.46 0.25 -20.32
N ARG A 88 -5.51 -0.43 -21.46
CA ARG A 88 -5.03 0.09 -22.74
C ARG A 88 -5.88 1.23 -23.29
N SER A 89 -7.20 1.18 -23.14
CA SER A 89 -8.10 2.21 -23.67
C SER A 89 -8.17 3.43 -22.78
N ASP A 90 -8.25 3.24 -21.46
CA ASP A 90 -8.70 4.29 -20.54
C ASP A 90 -7.55 4.83 -19.69
N ILE A 91 -6.64 3.96 -19.25
CA ILE A 91 -5.56 4.34 -18.32
C ILE A 91 -4.29 4.73 -19.06
N TRP A 92 -3.86 3.95 -20.05
CA TRP A 92 -2.62 4.19 -20.79
C TRP A 92 -2.52 5.60 -21.38
N PRO A 93 -3.56 6.17 -22.04
CA PRO A 93 -3.49 7.53 -22.57
C PRO A 93 -3.26 8.60 -21.49
N VAL A 94 -3.72 8.36 -20.26
CA VAL A 94 -3.57 9.28 -19.13
C VAL A 94 -2.15 9.25 -18.57
N ILE A 95 -1.48 8.09 -18.60
CA ILE A 95 -0.16 7.90 -17.99
C ILE A 95 0.99 7.76 -18.99
N GLU A 96 0.74 8.01 -20.29
CA GLU A 96 1.71 7.80 -21.37
C GLU A 96 3.07 8.50 -21.13
N LYS A 97 3.01 9.72 -20.56
CA LYS A 97 4.16 10.58 -20.30
C LYS A 97 4.94 10.24 -19.04
N LEU A 98 4.47 9.27 -18.24
CA LEU A 98 5.17 8.85 -17.03
C LEU A 98 6.45 8.08 -17.37
N SER A 99 7.36 7.99 -16.40
CA SER A 99 8.57 7.17 -16.52
C SER A 99 8.23 5.71 -16.86
N THR A 100 9.12 5.02 -17.57
CA THR A 100 8.94 3.58 -17.89
C THR A 100 8.64 2.74 -16.66
N ASN A 101 9.40 2.96 -15.58
CA ASN A 101 9.20 2.27 -14.31
C ASN A 101 7.80 2.51 -13.73
N ALA A 102 7.32 3.76 -13.73
CA ALA A 102 5.98 4.08 -13.25
C ALA A 102 4.90 3.42 -14.10
N LYS A 103 5.06 3.41 -15.44
CA LYS A 103 4.13 2.75 -16.36
C LYS A 103 4.06 1.24 -16.16
N ASP A 104 5.20 0.58 -15.96
CA ASP A 104 5.24 -0.86 -15.68
C ASP A 104 4.53 -1.19 -14.36
N ILE A 105 4.79 -0.41 -13.32
CA ILE A 105 4.12 -0.56 -12.02
C ILE A 105 2.61 -0.33 -12.16
N TRP A 106 2.19 0.71 -12.88
CA TRP A 106 0.78 1.00 -13.08
C TRP A 106 0.06 -0.07 -13.88
N MET A 107 0.69 -0.61 -14.93
CA MET A 107 0.14 -1.73 -15.68
C MET A 107 -0.16 -2.89 -14.75
N TYR A 108 0.84 -3.33 -13.99
CA TYR A 108 0.68 -4.43 -13.04
C TYR A 108 -0.38 -4.14 -11.96
N ALA A 109 -0.26 -2.99 -11.30
CA ALA A 109 -1.13 -2.64 -10.18
C ALA A 109 -2.59 -2.46 -10.59
N PHE A 110 -2.82 -1.77 -11.70
CA PHE A 110 -4.17 -1.56 -12.22
C PHE A 110 -4.82 -2.88 -12.62
N THR A 111 -4.14 -3.72 -13.40
CA THR A 111 -4.72 -4.97 -13.88
C THR A 111 -5.06 -5.91 -12.73
N GLU A 112 -4.17 -6.06 -11.75
CA GLU A 112 -4.44 -6.87 -10.56
C GLU A 112 -5.66 -6.35 -9.78
N MET A 113 -5.77 -5.05 -9.54
CA MET A 113 -6.87 -4.49 -8.74
C MET A 113 -8.19 -4.45 -9.50
N MET A 114 -8.16 -4.17 -10.80
CA MET A 114 -9.34 -4.21 -11.66
C MET A 114 -9.84 -5.66 -11.83
N ASN A 115 -8.96 -6.63 -12.02
CA ASN A 115 -9.33 -8.04 -12.11
C ASN A 115 -10.03 -8.52 -10.83
N ASN A 116 -9.49 -8.17 -9.66
CA ASN A 116 -10.13 -8.48 -8.37
C ASN A 116 -11.55 -7.87 -8.28
N ALA A 117 -11.76 -6.64 -8.77
CA ALA A 117 -13.07 -6.00 -8.79
C ALA A 117 -14.05 -6.71 -9.75
N ILE A 118 -13.57 -7.15 -10.92
CA ILE A 118 -14.38 -7.86 -11.92
C ILE A 118 -14.77 -9.26 -11.42
N GLU A 119 -13.82 -10.05 -10.91
CA GLU A 119 -14.02 -11.48 -10.67
C GLU A 119 -14.55 -11.80 -9.26
N HIS A 120 -14.20 -10.99 -8.26
CA HIS A 120 -14.43 -11.35 -6.85
C HIS A 120 -15.43 -10.46 -6.13
N ALA A 121 -15.65 -9.22 -6.59
CA ALA A 121 -16.55 -8.30 -5.89
C ALA A 121 -18.02 -8.70 -5.99
N LYS A 122 -18.41 -9.42 -7.06
CA LYS A 122 -19.82 -9.63 -7.45
C LYS A 122 -20.60 -8.31 -7.53
N ALA A 123 -19.90 -7.26 -7.95
CA ALA A 123 -20.43 -5.93 -8.14
C ALA A 123 -21.34 -5.88 -9.36
N LYS A 124 -22.19 -4.86 -9.45
CA LYS A 124 -22.87 -4.46 -10.68
C LYS A 124 -22.09 -3.38 -11.39
N ASN A 125 -21.57 -2.41 -10.64
CA ASN A 125 -20.88 -1.25 -11.15
C ASN A 125 -19.47 -1.15 -10.57
N ILE A 126 -18.51 -0.85 -11.43
CA ILE A 126 -17.14 -0.51 -11.05
C ILE A 126 -16.87 0.92 -11.54
N ARG A 127 -16.30 1.75 -10.67
CA ARG A 127 -15.87 3.12 -11.01
C ARG A 127 -14.37 3.20 -10.87
N CYS A 128 -13.73 3.84 -11.83
CA CYS A 128 -12.31 4.15 -11.77
C CYS A 128 -12.12 5.66 -11.82
N ARG A 129 -11.28 6.19 -10.96
CA ARG A 129 -10.89 7.59 -10.94
C ARG A 129 -9.38 7.70 -11.01
N VAL A 130 -8.88 8.59 -11.87
CA VAL A 130 -7.46 8.92 -11.98
C VAL A 130 -7.29 10.39 -11.68
N ILE A 131 -6.41 10.72 -10.74
CA ILE A 131 -5.95 12.09 -10.50
C ILE A 131 -4.46 12.13 -10.79
N GLN A 132 -4.04 13.06 -11.64
CA GLN A 132 -2.63 13.23 -11.98
C GLN A 132 -2.24 14.69 -11.84
N ASP A 133 -1.22 14.96 -11.03
CA ASP A 133 -0.50 16.24 -11.06
C ASP A 133 0.94 16.03 -11.55
N ALA A 134 1.76 17.08 -11.52
CA ALA A 134 3.13 17.01 -12.02
C ALA A 134 4.03 16.02 -11.26
N LEU A 135 3.68 15.63 -10.03
CA LEU A 135 4.53 14.79 -9.19
C LEU A 135 4.01 13.34 -9.08
N TYR A 136 2.70 13.14 -9.00
CA TYR A 136 2.12 11.83 -8.72
C TYR A 136 0.87 11.57 -9.55
N THR A 137 0.62 10.29 -9.75
CA THR A 137 -0.64 9.75 -10.23
C THR A 137 -1.30 8.99 -9.08
N GLU A 138 -2.60 9.14 -8.93
CA GLU A 138 -3.45 8.40 -8.00
C GLU A 138 -4.55 7.71 -8.81
N ILE A 139 -4.70 6.40 -8.63
CA ILE A 139 -5.77 5.62 -9.26
C ILE A 139 -6.60 4.98 -8.15
N SER A 140 -7.91 5.19 -8.23
CA SER A 140 -8.90 4.64 -7.32
C SER A 140 -9.89 3.77 -8.08
N ILE A 141 -10.09 2.54 -7.63
CA ILE A 141 -11.08 1.60 -8.18
C ILE A 141 -12.09 1.30 -7.08
N ALA A 142 -13.37 1.57 -7.33
CA ALA A 142 -14.45 1.34 -6.39
C ALA A 142 -15.52 0.46 -7.02
N ASP A 143 -16.03 -0.50 -6.26
CA ASP A 143 -17.12 -1.40 -6.66
C ASP A 143 -18.30 -1.32 -5.68
N ASP A 144 -19.49 -1.68 -6.14
CA ASP A 144 -20.72 -1.79 -5.33
C ASP A 144 -21.00 -3.25 -4.88
N GLY A 145 -19.95 -4.07 -4.79
CA GLY A 145 -20.02 -5.49 -4.49
C GLY A 145 -20.12 -5.83 -3.00
N ILE A 146 -19.82 -7.09 -2.67
CA ILE A 146 -19.93 -7.63 -1.30
C ILE A 146 -18.94 -6.99 -0.31
N GLY A 147 -17.84 -6.44 -0.82
CA GLY A 147 -16.73 -5.97 -0.01
C GLY A 147 -15.67 -7.04 0.26
N ILE A 148 -14.40 -6.68 0.06
CA ILE A 148 -13.27 -7.61 0.15
C ILE A 148 -13.16 -8.28 1.52
N PHE A 149 -13.31 -7.54 2.62
CA PHE A 149 -13.16 -8.10 3.96
C PHE A 149 -14.27 -9.10 4.24
N LYS A 150 -15.51 -8.76 3.86
CA LYS A 150 -16.64 -9.68 4.02
C LYS A 150 -16.47 -10.93 3.17
N ASN A 151 -15.92 -10.81 1.95
CA ASN A 151 -15.62 -11.96 1.10
C ASN A 151 -14.58 -12.89 1.75
N ILE A 152 -13.51 -12.33 2.33
CA ILE A 152 -12.46 -13.09 3.02
C ILE A 152 -13.00 -13.73 4.31
N GLN A 153 -13.77 -13.01 5.12
CA GLN A 153 -14.43 -13.55 6.32
C GLN A 153 -15.31 -14.75 5.97
N ASN A 154 -16.19 -14.60 4.98
CA ASN A 154 -17.08 -15.67 4.54
C ASN A 154 -16.30 -16.91 4.05
N TYR A 155 -15.08 -16.74 3.55
CA TYR A 155 -14.21 -17.85 3.18
C TYR A 155 -13.58 -18.51 4.42
N LEU A 156 -13.01 -17.72 5.33
CA LEU A 156 -12.42 -18.20 6.58
C LEU A 156 -13.45 -18.94 7.45
N GLU A 157 -14.67 -18.43 7.54
CA GLU A 157 -15.77 -19.08 8.28
C GLU A 157 -16.07 -20.48 7.75
N ARG A 158 -16.07 -20.65 6.42
CA ARG A 158 -16.32 -21.95 5.76
C ARG A 158 -15.16 -22.92 5.96
N GLU A 159 -13.92 -22.46 5.81
CA GLU A 159 -12.73 -23.31 5.89
C GLU A 159 -12.38 -23.69 7.34
N CYS A 160 -12.53 -22.75 8.27
CA CYS A 160 -12.10 -22.93 9.66
C CYS A 160 -13.22 -23.37 10.60
N GLY A 161 -14.49 -23.22 10.21
CA GLY A 161 -15.65 -23.64 11.00
C GLY A 161 -15.93 -22.77 12.24
N TYR A 162 -15.43 -21.54 12.28
CA TYR A 162 -15.71 -20.56 13.33
C TYR A 162 -15.89 -19.13 12.74
N PRO A 163 -16.63 -18.23 13.41
CA PRO A 163 -16.80 -16.84 12.97
C PRO A 163 -15.46 -16.10 12.85
N ALA A 164 -15.17 -15.53 11.68
CA ALA A 164 -13.93 -14.79 11.44
C ALA A 164 -14.16 -13.28 11.63
N ASP A 165 -13.26 -12.62 12.34
CA ASP A 165 -13.31 -11.17 12.53
C ASP A 165 -12.77 -10.43 11.29
N VAL A 166 -13.03 -9.13 11.15
CA VAL A 166 -12.50 -8.36 10.00
C VAL A 166 -10.98 -8.25 10.08
N GLU A 167 -10.46 -8.20 11.30
CA GLU A 167 -9.05 -8.25 11.65
C GLU A 167 -8.37 -9.50 11.08
N ASP A 168 -9.08 -10.64 11.07
CA ASP A 168 -8.56 -11.88 10.48
C ASP A 168 -8.44 -11.75 8.96
N ALA A 169 -9.42 -11.11 8.32
CA ALA A 169 -9.36 -10.83 6.88
C ALA A 169 -8.21 -9.86 6.52
N ILE A 170 -8.03 -8.79 7.30
CA ILE A 170 -6.94 -7.83 7.12
C ILE A 170 -5.58 -8.53 7.31
N LEU A 171 -5.46 -9.42 8.29
CA LEU A 171 -4.26 -10.20 8.53
C LEU A 171 -3.92 -11.12 7.34
N GLU A 172 -4.90 -11.75 6.70
CA GLU A 172 -4.67 -12.56 5.51
C GLU A 172 -4.14 -11.74 4.32
N LEU A 173 -4.57 -10.48 4.16
CA LEU A 173 -4.00 -9.57 3.17
C LEU A 173 -2.53 -9.22 3.45
N HIS A 174 -2.15 -9.06 4.73
CA HIS A 174 -0.75 -8.85 5.10
C HIS A 174 0.13 -10.05 4.78
N LYS A 175 -0.38 -11.27 5.00
CA LYS A 175 0.35 -12.51 4.72
C LYS A 175 0.60 -12.69 3.22
N GLY A 176 -0.41 -12.40 2.39
CA GLY A 176 -0.41 -12.75 0.98
C GLY A 176 -0.70 -14.23 0.74
N LYS A 177 -0.63 -14.67 -0.53
CA LYS A 177 -1.06 -16.01 -1.00
C LYS A 177 -2.52 -16.33 -0.64
N PHE A 178 -3.35 -15.32 -0.43
CA PHE A 178 -4.74 -15.54 -0.07
C PHE A 178 -5.61 -15.39 -1.32
N THR A 179 -6.37 -16.44 -1.63
CA THR A 179 -7.37 -16.43 -2.69
C THR A 179 -8.61 -17.18 -2.21
N THR A 180 -9.79 -16.68 -2.59
CA THR A 180 -11.06 -17.39 -2.40
C THR A 180 -11.29 -18.44 -3.50
N GLN A 181 -10.46 -18.46 -4.54
CA GLN A 181 -10.53 -19.33 -5.71
C GLN A 181 -9.14 -19.93 -6.03
N ARG A 182 -8.79 -21.03 -5.36
CA ARG A 182 -7.45 -21.65 -5.42
C ARG A 182 -7.07 -22.24 -6.79
N GLU A 183 -8.06 -22.58 -7.63
CA GLU A 183 -7.83 -23.22 -8.93
C GLU A 183 -7.50 -22.22 -10.05
N GLY A 184 -7.91 -20.95 -9.90
CA GLY A 184 -7.74 -19.92 -10.92
C GLY A 184 -6.76 -18.79 -10.55
N HIS A 185 -6.53 -18.55 -9.25
CA HIS A 185 -5.77 -17.38 -8.79
C HIS A 185 -4.69 -17.74 -7.78
N SER A 186 -3.52 -17.11 -7.92
CA SER A 186 -2.40 -17.30 -6.99
C SER A 186 -2.63 -16.63 -5.62
N GLY A 187 -3.51 -15.62 -5.56
CA GLY A 187 -3.77 -14.84 -4.34
C GLY A 187 -2.61 -13.92 -3.93
N GLU A 188 -1.76 -13.55 -4.90
CA GLU A 188 -0.54 -12.79 -4.65
C GLU A 188 -0.65 -11.30 -5.06
N GLY A 189 -1.61 -10.97 -5.94
CA GLY A 189 -1.77 -9.64 -6.54
C GLY A 189 -1.80 -8.50 -5.53
N ILE A 190 -2.76 -8.52 -4.60
CA ILE A 190 -2.89 -7.48 -3.56
C ILE A 190 -1.60 -7.32 -2.76
N PHE A 191 -0.94 -8.44 -2.40
CA PHE A 191 0.31 -8.38 -1.65
C PHE A 191 1.37 -7.64 -2.46
N PHE A 192 1.65 -8.03 -3.70
CA PHE A 192 2.67 -7.39 -4.52
C PHE A 192 2.36 -5.93 -4.83
N VAL A 193 1.10 -5.62 -5.16
CA VAL A 193 0.66 -4.24 -5.39
C VAL A 193 0.90 -3.39 -4.13
N SER A 194 0.57 -3.91 -2.94
CA SER A 194 0.80 -3.23 -1.67
C SER A 194 2.28 -2.97 -1.34
N LYS A 195 3.21 -3.71 -1.96
CA LYS A 195 4.66 -3.55 -1.77
C LYS A 195 5.33 -2.68 -2.83
N VAL A 196 4.75 -2.57 -4.02
CA VAL A 196 5.32 -1.77 -5.12
C VAL A 196 4.77 -0.34 -5.16
N ILE A 197 3.49 -0.18 -4.82
CA ILE A 197 2.83 1.14 -4.79
C ILE A 197 3.31 1.92 -3.55
N ARG A 198 3.53 3.23 -3.72
CA ARG A 198 3.99 4.09 -2.62
C ARG A 198 2.97 4.19 -1.51
N LYS A 199 1.70 4.46 -1.84
CA LYS A 199 0.58 4.49 -0.89
C LYS A 199 -0.55 3.62 -1.41
N PHE A 200 -0.88 2.58 -0.66
CA PHE A 200 -1.89 1.61 -1.00
C PHE A 200 -2.90 1.48 0.13
N ALA A 201 -4.17 1.74 -0.14
CA ALA A 201 -5.25 1.54 0.81
C ALA A 201 -6.38 0.75 0.18
N ILE A 202 -7.01 -0.11 0.97
CA ILE A 202 -8.26 -0.76 0.63
C ILE A 202 -9.27 -0.44 1.71
N TRP A 203 -10.44 0.03 1.30
CA TRP A 203 -11.58 0.27 2.14
C TRP A 203 -12.74 -0.61 1.79
N SER A 204 -13.39 -1.08 2.82
CA SER A 204 -14.64 -1.80 2.68
C SER A 204 -15.38 -1.68 4.00
N GLN A 205 -16.62 -1.20 3.94
CA GLN A 205 -17.42 -0.91 5.13
C GLN A 205 -16.67 0.03 6.08
N ALA A 206 -16.64 -0.25 7.38
CA ALA A 206 -15.99 0.59 8.38
C ALA A 206 -14.47 0.35 8.55
N HIS A 207 -13.84 -0.47 7.69
CA HIS A 207 -12.48 -0.95 7.90
C HIS A 207 -11.52 -0.54 6.78
N VAL A 208 -10.24 -0.47 7.12
CA VAL A 208 -9.15 -0.12 6.22
C VAL A 208 -8.00 -1.11 6.33
N PHE A 209 -7.46 -1.49 5.16
CA PHE A 209 -6.13 -2.04 5.03
C PHE A 209 -5.22 -0.98 4.42
N VAL A 210 -4.06 -0.73 5.01
CA VAL A 210 -3.05 0.21 4.48
C VAL A 210 -1.69 -0.44 4.33
N SER A 211 -0.96 -0.06 3.30
CA SER A 211 0.44 -0.40 3.10
C SER A 211 1.18 0.74 2.42
N GLY A 212 2.49 0.82 2.66
CA GLY A 212 3.35 1.86 2.10
C GLY A 212 3.50 3.07 3.03
N ARG A 213 3.74 4.24 2.43
CA ARG A 213 4.10 5.48 3.14
C ARG A 213 2.89 6.38 3.34
N TYR A 214 2.13 6.10 4.39
CA TYR A 214 1.13 7.04 4.91
C TYR A 214 1.70 7.75 6.14
N SER A 215 1.49 9.06 6.26
CA SER A 215 1.46 9.66 7.59
C SER A 215 0.07 9.45 8.22
N GLU A 216 0.01 9.46 9.56
CA GLU A 216 -1.24 9.33 10.31
C GLU A 216 -2.20 10.50 9.99
N GLU A 217 -1.65 11.71 9.85
CA GLU A 217 -2.37 12.91 9.42
C GLU A 217 -2.91 12.79 7.99
N GLU A 218 -2.13 12.20 7.07
CA GLU A 218 -2.56 11.99 5.69
C GLU A 218 -3.72 11.01 5.61
N LEU A 219 -3.76 9.97 6.47
CA LEU A 219 -4.88 9.02 6.53
C LEU A 219 -6.17 9.69 6.99
N ILE A 220 -6.08 10.53 8.03
CA ILE A 220 -7.21 11.26 8.63
C ILE A 220 -7.71 12.40 7.73
N GLN A 221 -6.83 13.09 7.00
CA GLN A 221 -7.17 14.16 6.06
C GLN A 221 -7.42 13.67 4.63
N SER A 222 -7.25 12.37 4.38
CA SER A 222 -7.23 11.82 3.03
C SER A 222 -8.54 12.15 2.28
N HIS A 223 -8.44 12.64 1.05
CA HIS A 223 -9.59 12.94 0.16
C HIS A 223 -10.55 11.74 0.02
N LEU A 224 -9.96 10.58 -0.14
CA LEU A 224 -10.32 9.30 0.43
C LEU A 224 -11.52 9.30 1.44
N ILE A 225 -11.44 9.84 2.67
CA ILE A 225 -12.55 9.79 3.66
C ILE A 225 -13.77 10.60 3.17
N ALA A 226 -13.51 11.75 2.54
CA ALA A 226 -14.54 12.57 1.92
C ALA A 226 -15.19 11.89 0.69
N TYR A 227 -14.50 10.96 0.03
CA TYR A 227 -15.04 10.16 -1.08
C TYR A 227 -15.91 9.01 -0.58
N TYR A 228 -15.44 8.28 0.44
CA TYR A 228 -16.18 7.17 1.05
C TYR A 228 -17.52 7.64 1.63
N THR A 229 -17.52 8.79 2.33
CA THR A 229 -18.73 9.37 2.93
C THR A 229 -19.77 9.86 1.92
N LYS A 230 -19.40 10.05 0.65
CA LYS A 230 -20.31 10.52 -0.42
C LYS A 230 -20.94 9.40 -1.24
N LEU A 231 -20.41 8.18 -1.16
CA LEU A 231 -20.89 7.05 -1.94
C LEU A 231 -21.79 6.19 -1.05
N SER A 232 -23.10 6.28 -1.25
CA SER A 232 -24.02 5.26 -0.75
C SER A 232 -23.67 3.94 -1.45
N SER A 233 -23.46 2.86 -0.69
CA SER A 233 -23.21 1.49 -1.17
C SER A 233 -21.87 1.21 -1.88
N ILE A 234 -20.71 1.56 -1.29
CA ILE A 234 -19.43 0.96 -1.71
C ILE A 234 -19.26 -0.43 -1.08
N GLY A 235 -18.97 -1.43 -1.92
CA GLY A 235 -18.45 -2.73 -1.51
C GLY A 235 -16.97 -2.63 -1.12
N THR A 236 -16.10 -2.40 -2.10
CA THR A 236 -14.67 -2.14 -1.90
C THR A 236 -14.23 -0.89 -2.64
N MET A 237 -13.28 -0.13 -2.06
CA MET A 237 -12.53 0.91 -2.76
C MET A 237 -11.03 0.70 -2.54
N VAL A 238 -10.28 0.47 -3.61
CA VAL A 238 -8.82 0.41 -3.62
C VAL A 238 -8.28 1.74 -4.11
N VAL A 239 -7.34 2.32 -3.38
CA VAL A 239 -6.66 3.56 -3.77
C VAL A 239 -5.16 3.39 -3.75
N MET A 240 -4.55 3.80 -4.84
CA MET A 240 -3.16 3.61 -5.14
C MET A 240 -2.55 4.94 -5.54
N LYS A 241 -1.39 5.28 -4.99
CA LYS A 241 -0.64 6.49 -5.35
C LYS A 241 0.80 6.15 -5.63
N LEU A 242 1.33 6.68 -6.73
CA LEU A 242 2.70 6.46 -7.18
C LEU A 242 3.30 7.76 -7.74
N GLU A 243 4.60 7.96 -7.53
CA GLU A 243 5.37 8.99 -8.20
C GLU A 243 5.33 8.79 -9.72
N ASN A 244 5.15 9.87 -10.47
CA ASN A 244 5.18 9.88 -11.94
C ASN A 244 6.55 9.46 -12.51
N ASP A 245 7.59 9.75 -11.74
CA ASP A 245 8.97 9.40 -12.02
C ASP A 245 9.57 8.76 -10.76
N THR A 246 9.85 7.45 -10.86
CA THR A 246 10.24 6.56 -9.76
C THR A 246 11.40 5.65 -10.15
N ASP A 247 12.31 5.41 -9.20
CA ASP A 247 13.40 4.46 -9.33
C ASP A 247 12.99 3.04 -8.86
N GLN A 248 11.79 2.91 -8.30
CA GLN A 248 11.22 1.63 -7.91
C GLN A 248 10.92 0.80 -9.16
N THR A 249 11.15 -0.50 -9.08
CA THR A 249 10.82 -1.43 -10.17
C THR A 249 10.08 -2.63 -9.62
N LEU A 250 9.19 -3.21 -10.42
CA LEU A 250 8.57 -4.50 -10.11
C LEU A 250 9.62 -5.55 -9.78
N LYS A 251 10.72 -5.59 -10.56
CA LYS A 251 11.83 -6.52 -10.37
C LYS A 251 12.46 -6.44 -8.98
N LYS A 252 12.67 -5.23 -8.41
CA LYS A 252 13.19 -5.07 -7.04
C LYS A 252 12.28 -5.76 -6.01
N VAL A 253 10.97 -5.59 -6.14
CA VAL A 253 9.97 -6.19 -5.24
C VAL A 253 9.88 -7.71 -5.46
N PHE A 254 9.70 -8.16 -6.71
CA PHE A 254 9.61 -9.59 -7.02
C PHE A 254 10.84 -10.36 -6.58
N ASN A 255 12.06 -9.85 -6.81
CA ASN A 255 13.27 -10.52 -6.35
C ASN A 255 13.33 -10.71 -4.82
N THR A 256 12.66 -9.85 -4.06
CA THR A 256 12.62 -9.93 -2.59
C THR A 256 11.65 -11.02 -2.11
N PHE A 257 10.48 -11.13 -2.74
CA PHE A 257 9.38 -11.97 -2.25
C PHE A 257 9.17 -13.24 -3.07
N ALA A 258 9.34 -13.16 -4.38
CA ALA A 258 9.24 -14.25 -5.35
C ALA A 258 10.47 -14.33 -6.27
N PRO A 259 11.64 -14.76 -5.77
CA PRO A 259 12.80 -15.02 -6.62
C PRO A 259 12.44 -15.99 -7.74
N ILE A 260 12.99 -15.73 -8.93
CA ILE A 260 12.83 -16.59 -10.11
C ILE A 260 13.16 -18.05 -9.72
N GLU A 261 12.37 -19.01 -10.22
CA GLU A 261 12.41 -20.45 -9.91
C GLU A 261 11.88 -20.88 -8.54
N LYS A 262 11.73 -19.96 -7.57
CA LYS A 262 11.29 -20.32 -6.20
C LYS A 262 9.83 -19.99 -5.92
N GLY A 263 9.21 -19.14 -6.75
CA GLY A 263 7.87 -18.59 -6.53
C GLY A 263 7.83 -17.68 -5.31
N PHE A 264 6.64 -17.22 -4.92
CA PHE A 264 6.45 -16.41 -3.70
C PHE A 264 6.81 -17.23 -2.46
N VAL A 265 7.85 -16.82 -1.73
CA VAL A 265 8.44 -17.62 -0.64
C VAL A 265 8.65 -16.85 0.63
N LYS A 266 8.68 -15.52 0.57
CA LYS A 266 8.90 -14.65 1.72
C LYS A 266 7.66 -13.82 2.01
N THR A 267 7.25 -13.68 3.27
CA THR A 267 6.25 -12.68 3.70
C THR A 267 6.77 -11.85 4.88
N ILE A 268 6.14 -10.71 5.13
CA ILE A 268 6.46 -9.82 6.26
C ILE A 268 5.16 -9.55 7.02
N ILE A 269 5.18 -9.82 8.33
CA ILE A 269 4.06 -9.59 9.23
C ILE A 269 4.39 -8.39 10.12
N PRO A 270 3.82 -7.21 9.85
CA PRO A 270 3.97 -6.03 10.71
C PRO A 270 3.11 -6.17 11.96
N LEU A 271 3.72 -6.57 13.08
CA LEU A 271 2.97 -6.90 14.31
C LEU A 271 2.10 -5.73 14.78
N LYS A 272 2.59 -4.49 14.70
CA LYS A 272 1.81 -3.32 15.13
C LYS A 272 0.50 -3.17 14.37
N GLN A 273 0.47 -3.52 13.08
CA GLN A 273 -0.69 -3.37 12.21
C GLN A 273 -1.66 -4.55 12.33
N VAL A 274 -1.17 -5.75 12.65
CA VAL A 274 -1.99 -6.97 12.76
C VAL A 274 -2.40 -7.32 14.20
N CYS A 275 -1.97 -6.51 15.18
CA CYS A 275 -2.33 -6.62 16.58
C CYS A 275 -3.20 -5.43 17.00
N PRO A 276 -4.51 -5.44 16.69
CA PRO A 276 -5.40 -4.28 16.82
C PRO A 276 -5.65 -3.87 18.28
N TYR A 277 -5.46 -4.78 19.24
CA TYR A 277 -5.69 -4.52 20.67
C TYR A 277 -4.41 -4.15 21.44
N GLY A 278 -3.35 -3.73 20.75
CA GLY A 278 -2.10 -3.30 21.35
C GLY A 278 -0.99 -4.34 21.26
N GLU A 279 -0.23 -4.51 22.34
CA GLU A 279 0.97 -5.34 22.35
C GLU A 279 0.67 -6.85 22.10
N PRO A 280 1.58 -7.62 21.48
CA PRO A 280 1.43 -9.04 21.23
C PRO A 280 1.53 -9.87 22.54
N ILE A 281 0.40 -10.11 23.21
CA ILE A 281 0.36 -10.79 24.52
C ILE A 281 -0.18 -12.22 24.44
N ALA A 282 -1.31 -12.40 23.78
CA ALA A 282 -2.13 -13.61 23.92
C ALA A 282 -1.70 -14.73 22.98
N ARG A 283 -1.81 -15.98 23.45
CA ARG A 283 -1.56 -17.17 22.63
C ARG A 283 -2.56 -17.30 21.47
N SER A 284 -3.82 -16.95 21.68
CA SER A 284 -4.86 -16.94 20.63
C SER A 284 -4.50 -15.98 19.50
N GLN A 285 -3.98 -14.79 19.83
CA GLN A 285 -3.49 -13.83 18.85
C GLN A 285 -2.33 -14.39 18.02
N ALA A 286 -1.35 -15.01 18.68
CA ALA A 286 -0.24 -15.67 17.99
C ALA A 286 -0.72 -16.75 17.02
N ARG A 287 -1.70 -17.59 17.42
CA ARG A 287 -2.28 -18.62 16.54
C ARG A 287 -2.88 -18.06 15.26
N ARG A 288 -3.60 -16.94 15.35
CA ARG A 288 -4.16 -16.26 14.18
C ARG A 288 -3.06 -15.76 13.25
N ILE A 289 -2.01 -15.17 13.81
CA ILE A 289 -0.85 -14.69 13.04
C ILE A 289 -0.12 -15.83 12.34
N VAL A 290 0.17 -16.93 13.03
CA VAL A 290 0.96 -18.02 12.43
C VAL A 290 0.16 -18.96 11.53
N TYR A 291 -1.17 -18.87 11.55
CA TYR A 291 -2.03 -19.61 10.63
C TYR A 291 -1.61 -19.36 9.18
N ARG A 292 -1.43 -20.44 8.41
CA ARG A 292 -0.98 -20.45 6.99
C ARG A 292 0.45 -19.98 6.74
N LEU A 293 1.21 -19.62 7.77
CA LEU A 293 2.60 -19.20 7.56
C LEU A 293 3.50 -20.36 7.12
N GLU A 294 3.07 -21.62 7.27
CA GLU A 294 3.77 -22.80 6.74
C GLU A 294 3.85 -22.84 5.21
N GLN A 295 3.05 -22.02 4.52
CA GLN A 295 3.06 -21.89 3.05
C GLN A 295 4.25 -21.07 2.53
N PHE A 296 5.00 -20.42 3.42
CA PHE A 296 6.17 -19.61 3.12
C PHE A 296 7.46 -20.34 3.51
N LYS A 297 8.55 -20.06 2.81
CA LYS A 297 9.89 -20.54 3.22
C LYS A 297 10.54 -19.60 4.22
N GLN A 298 10.18 -18.31 4.18
CA GLN A 298 10.71 -17.28 5.06
C GLN A 298 9.58 -16.36 5.52
N VAL A 299 9.55 -16.08 6.81
CA VAL A 299 8.57 -15.20 7.43
C VAL A 299 9.34 -14.21 8.28
N GLU A 300 9.19 -12.94 7.95
CA GLU A 300 9.73 -11.86 8.75
C GLU A 300 8.64 -11.32 9.68
N ILE A 301 8.94 -11.28 10.97
CA ILE A 301 8.10 -10.68 12.01
C ILE A 301 8.69 -9.29 12.29
N ASP A 302 8.02 -8.25 11.79
CA ASP A 302 8.42 -6.85 12.00
C ASP A 302 7.82 -6.36 13.33
N CYS A 303 8.70 -6.12 14.30
CA CYS A 303 8.38 -5.68 15.66
C CYS A 303 8.52 -4.16 15.84
N ARG A 304 8.52 -3.37 14.76
CA ARG A 304 8.53 -1.91 14.87
C ARG A 304 7.36 -1.44 15.72
N ASP A 305 7.64 -0.51 16.63
CA ASP A 305 6.68 0.11 17.57
C ASP A 305 5.98 -0.89 18.53
N ILE A 306 6.57 -2.07 18.71
CA ILE A 306 6.21 -3.02 19.76
C ILE A 306 7.08 -2.74 20.97
N GLU A 307 6.47 -2.40 22.09
CA GLU A 307 7.15 -2.13 23.36
C GLU A 307 7.38 -3.42 24.14
N PHE A 308 6.41 -4.34 24.12
CA PHE A 308 6.38 -5.52 24.96
C PHE A 308 5.80 -6.74 24.23
N MET A 309 6.26 -7.93 24.60
CA MET A 309 5.74 -9.20 24.06
C MET A 309 5.47 -10.17 25.19
N GLY A 310 4.26 -10.70 25.24
CA GLY A 310 3.85 -11.69 26.24
C GLY A 310 4.47 -13.06 25.97
N GLN A 311 4.76 -13.80 27.05
CA GLN A 311 5.32 -15.15 26.96
C GLN A 311 4.43 -16.12 26.18
N GLY A 312 3.10 -16.04 26.36
CA GLY A 312 2.16 -16.91 25.65
C GLY A 312 2.18 -16.70 24.14
N PHE A 313 2.31 -15.45 23.69
CA PHE A 313 2.52 -15.13 22.29
C PHE A 313 3.86 -15.65 21.78
N ALA A 314 4.95 -15.29 22.48
CA ALA A 314 6.30 -15.65 22.05
C ALA A 314 6.50 -17.16 21.97
N ASP A 315 5.96 -17.91 22.94
CA ASP A 315 6.02 -19.38 22.97
C ASP A 315 5.32 -20.01 21.77
N GLU A 316 4.14 -19.49 21.40
CA GLU A 316 3.37 -20.01 20.26
C GLU A 316 4.08 -19.75 18.92
N VAL A 317 4.61 -18.53 18.72
CA VAL A 317 5.27 -18.14 17.45
C VAL A 317 6.66 -18.76 17.33
N PHE A 318 7.53 -18.52 18.32
CA PHE A 318 8.97 -18.79 18.17
C PHE A 318 9.38 -20.18 18.64
N ARG A 319 8.56 -20.86 19.44
CA ARG A 319 8.81 -22.24 19.85
C ARG A 319 7.85 -23.22 19.19
N LEU A 320 6.54 -23.12 19.43
CA LEU A 320 5.59 -24.13 18.97
C LEU A 320 5.47 -24.17 17.44
N PHE A 321 5.21 -23.02 16.79
CA PHE A 321 5.12 -22.96 15.33
C PHE A 321 6.45 -23.32 14.67
N GLN A 322 7.57 -22.78 15.15
CA GLN A 322 8.90 -23.09 14.60
C GLN A 322 9.27 -24.58 14.75
N ASN A 323 8.89 -25.23 15.86
CA ASN A 323 9.11 -26.67 16.06
C ASN A 323 8.22 -27.50 15.14
N LYS A 324 6.97 -27.07 14.91
CA LYS A 324 6.05 -27.74 14.00
C LYS A 324 6.50 -27.61 12.54
N TYR A 325 7.07 -26.46 12.17
CA TYR A 325 7.49 -26.16 10.80
C TYR A 325 8.96 -25.73 10.73
N PRO A 326 9.92 -26.65 10.96
CA PRO A 326 11.35 -26.33 11.03
C PRO A 326 11.95 -25.83 9.72
N LYS A 327 11.26 -26.04 8.58
CA LYS A 327 11.68 -25.56 7.26
C LYS A 327 11.32 -24.10 7.00
N VAL A 328 10.42 -23.51 7.79
CA VAL A 328 10.08 -22.09 7.70
C VAL A 328 11.13 -21.31 8.48
N LYS A 329 11.84 -20.41 7.80
CA LYS A 329 12.80 -19.51 8.46
C LYS A 329 12.05 -18.32 9.05
N LEU A 330 11.95 -18.27 10.38
CA LEU A 330 11.47 -17.07 11.08
C LEU A 330 12.63 -16.08 11.29
N GLU A 331 12.42 -14.85 10.87
CA GLU A 331 13.31 -13.73 11.13
C GLU A 331 12.56 -12.64 11.89
N VAL A 332 13.26 -11.96 12.80
CA VAL A 332 12.69 -10.88 13.60
C VAL A 332 13.44 -9.60 13.26
N THR A 333 12.70 -8.54 12.92
CA THR A 333 13.27 -7.23 12.58
C THR A 333 12.65 -6.15 13.46
N ASN A 334 13.39 -5.05 13.64
CA ASN A 334 12.94 -3.86 14.40
C ASN A 334 12.49 -4.12 15.85
N ALA A 335 12.91 -5.24 16.46
CA ALA A 335 12.59 -5.54 17.85
C ALA A 335 13.48 -4.78 18.83
N ASN A 336 12.89 -4.32 19.94
CA ASN A 336 13.63 -3.77 21.06
C ASN A 336 14.23 -4.88 21.95
N GLU A 337 15.06 -4.51 22.93
CA GLU A 337 15.72 -5.48 23.83
C GLU A 337 14.75 -6.30 24.70
N THR A 338 13.62 -5.72 25.11
CA THR A 338 12.58 -6.41 25.90
C THR A 338 11.96 -7.54 25.07
N VAL A 339 11.59 -7.25 23.82
CA VAL A 339 11.03 -8.23 22.88
C VAL A 339 12.07 -9.32 22.57
N LEU A 340 13.31 -8.95 22.26
CA LEU A 340 14.38 -9.91 22.01
C LEU A 340 14.67 -10.79 23.24
N GLY A 341 14.61 -10.22 24.45
CA GLY A 341 14.73 -10.93 25.72
C GLY A 341 13.68 -12.03 25.88
N MET A 342 12.41 -11.72 25.60
CA MET A 342 11.32 -12.68 25.65
C MET A 342 11.48 -13.81 24.63
N ILE A 343 11.87 -13.48 23.39
CA ILE A 343 12.10 -14.48 22.33
C ILE A 343 13.26 -15.43 22.70
N ARG A 344 14.33 -14.90 23.29
CA ARG A 344 15.44 -15.71 23.81
C ARG A 344 14.99 -16.62 24.96
N HIS A 345 14.15 -16.12 25.87
CA HIS A 345 13.64 -16.87 27.01
C HIS A 345 12.88 -18.13 26.55
N VAL A 346 11.89 -18.00 25.66
CA VAL A 346 11.09 -19.15 25.18
C VAL A 346 11.88 -20.12 24.31
N ASN A 347 12.94 -19.66 23.63
CA ASN A 347 13.81 -20.53 22.86
C ASN A 347 14.80 -21.34 23.71
N ARG A 348 15.23 -20.83 24.88
CA ARG A 348 16.13 -21.55 25.79
C ARG A 348 15.47 -22.75 26.47
N SER A 349 14.14 -22.73 26.62
CA SER A 349 13.35 -23.90 27.05
C SER A 349 13.40 -25.08 26.04
N LYS A 350 14.17 -24.99 24.94
CA LYS A 350 14.54 -26.11 24.06
C LYS A 350 15.59 -27.06 24.64
N SER A 351 16.38 -26.61 25.62
CA SER A 351 17.61 -27.31 26.05
C SER A 351 17.49 -28.00 27.42
N SER A 352 16.29 -28.17 27.94
CA SER A 352 16.01 -28.82 29.22
C SER A 352 15.05 -29.99 29.05
#